data_AF-A0A7S3QDP0-F1
#
_entry.id   AF-A0A7S3QDP0-F1
#
_cell.length_a   1.000
_cell.length_b   1.000
_cell.length_c   1.000
_cell.angle_alpha   90.00
_cell.angle_beta   90.00
_cell.angle_gamma   90.00
#
_symmetry.space_group_name_H-M   'P 1'
#
loop_
_entity.id
_entity.type
_entity.pdbx_description
1 polymer ?
#
loop_
_entity_poly.entity_id
_entity_poly.type
_entity_poly.pdbx_seq_one_letter_code
_entity_poly.pdbx_strand_id
1 'polypeptide(L)'
;MFSAMNSTLERERFCTNSLVGRREQLLIESDQGQGNSTESIFENIQLQLEDVCSDIYLLSKKIAITKFISSSFSIVASLTLIWIIKRSFLGFSTTFHRLLFGLCIADLMLSSSSLLLNVMSPSDTDYVVWNARGNQASCDAQGFLSNCAFASGVFYNCSLALVSAHHTDT
;
A
#
# COMPACT_ATOMS: atom_id res chain seq x y z
N MET A 1 -7.16 5.86 4.72
CA MET A 1 -6.15 4.94 4.17
C MET A 1 -4.73 5.33 4.60
N PHE A 2 -4.31 6.59 4.45
CA PHE A 2 -3.02 7.10 4.97
C PHE A 2 -2.86 6.99 6.49
N SER A 3 -3.93 7.22 7.26
CA SER A 3 -3.92 7.07 8.74
C SER A 3 -3.70 5.62 9.19
N ALA A 4 -4.21 4.63 8.43
CA ALA A 4 -3.95 3.22 8.70
C ALA A 4 -2.48 2.87 8.42
N MET A 5 -1.92 3.32 7.28
CA MET A 5 -0.50 3.14 6.95
C MET A 5 0.44 3.79 7.97
N ASN A 6 0.11 4.96 8.51
CA ASN A 6 0.93 5.63 9.52
C ASN A 6 0.92 4.87 10.86
N SER A 7 -0.24 4.31 11.24
CA SER A 7 -0.34 3.47 12.45
C SER A 7 0.34 2.10 12.31
N THR A 8 0.44 1.57 11.08
CA THR A 8 1.18 0.35 10.77
C THR A 8 2.69 0.61 10.79
N LEU A 9 3.15 1.73 10.23
CA LEU A 9 4.57 2.17 10.25
C LEU A 9 5.13 2.40 11.66
N GLU A 10 4.33 2.94 12.58
CA GLU A 10 4.71 3.11 13.99
C GLU A 10 4.86 1.76 14.72
N ARG A 11 4.00 0.77 14.42
CA ARG A 11 4.13 -0.59 14.96
C ARG A 11 5.24 -1.39 14.29
N GLU A 12 5.54 -1.12 13.02
CA GLU A 12 6.65 -1.72 12.28
C GLU A 12 8.00 -1.36 12.90
N ARG A 13 8.21 -0.08 13.26
CA ARG A 13 9.43 0.33 14.00
C ARG A 13 9.58 -0.41 15.32
N PHE A 14 8.49 -0.82 15.95
CA PHE A 14 8.54 -1.54 17.22
C PHE A 14 9.12 -2.95 17.05
N CYS A 15 8.72 -3.70 16.02
CA CYS A 15 9.30 -5.01 15.71
C CYS A 15 10.77 -4.90 15.27
N THR A 16 11.12 -3.94 14.41
CA THR A 16 12.50 -3.78 13.92
C THR A 16 13.47 -3.33 15.01
N ASN A 17 13.12 -2.32 15.79
CA ASN A 17 13.98 -1.83 16.87
C ASN A 17 14.08 -2.82 18.04
N SER A 18 13.04 -3.62 18.27
CA SER A 18 13.06 -4.66 19.31
C SER A 18 13.94 -5.85 18.93
N LEU A 19 13.94 -6.28 17.66
CA LEU A 19 14.83 -7.34 17.17
C LEU A 19 16.29 -6.88 17.04
N VAL A 20 16.54 -5.68 16.52
CA VAL A 20 17.90 -5.12 16.36
C VAL A 20 18.51 -4.75 17.71
N GLY A 21 17.77 -4.08 18.60
CA GLY A 21 18.26 -3.74 19.94
C GLY A 21 18.57 -4.96 20.81
N ARG A 22 17.89 -6.09 20.57
CA ARG A 22 18.07 -7.32 21.34
C ARG A 22 19.22 -8.21 20.85
N ARG A 23 19.63 -8.10 19.58
CA ARG A 23 20.87 -8.73 19.08
C ARG A 23 22.11 -8.09 19.70
N GLU A 24 22.08 -6.78 19.94
CA GLU A 24 23.15 -6.08 20.65
C GLU A 24 23.15 -6.39 22.15
N GLN A 25 21.98 -6.55 22.78
CA GLN A 25 21.91 -6.98 24.20
C GLN A 25 22.35 -8.43 24.42
N LEU A 26 22.01 -9.37 23.53
CA LEU A 26 22.48 -10.77 23.62
C LEU A 26 24.01 -10.92 23.50
N LEU A 27 24.68 -10.00 22.80
CA LEU A 27 26.15 -9.94 22.75
C LEU A 27 26.78 -9.37 24.04
N ILE A 28 26.05 -8.54 24.78
CA ILE A 28 26.53 -7.91 26.03
C ILE A 28 26.20 -8.78 27.26
N GLU A 29 25.07 -9.51 27.25
CA GLU A 29 24.61 -10.33 28.38
C GLU A 29 25.29 -11.70 28.50
N SER A 30 25.94 -12.20 27.43
CA SER A 30 26.79 -13.41 27.52
C SER A 30 28.03 -13.21 28.41
N ASP A 31 28.34 -11.99 28.85
CA ASP A 31 29.50 -11.68 29.69
C ASP A 31 29.17 -11.53 31.20
N GLN A 32 27.89 -11.52 31.59
CA GLN A 32 27.49 -11.27 32.98
C GLN A 32 26.50 -12.34 33.47
N GLY A 33 27.05 -13.48 33.92
CA GLY A 33 26.27 -14.57 34.52
C GLY A 33 25.55 -14.14 35.81
N GLN A 34 24.26 -13.85 35.72
CA GLN A 34 23.42 -13.66 36.91
C GLN A 34 21.92 -13.96 36.67
N GLY A 35 21.51 -15.19 37.01
CA GLY A 35 20.27 -15.49 37.76
C GLY A 35 18.97 -15.79 37.00
N ASN A 36 18.56 -17.07 37.04
CA ASN A 36 17.31 -17.72 36.56
C ASN A 36 15.95 -16.96 36.53
N SER A 37 15.77 -15.79 37.16
CA SER A 37 14.50 -15.04 37.10
C SER A 37 14.40 -14.11 35.88
N THR A 38 15.52 -13.56 35.39
CA THR A 38 15.53 -12.71 34.20
C THR A 38 15.31 -13.50 32.92
N GLU A 39 15.82 -14.74 32.83
CA GLU A 39 15.59 -15.63 31.69
C GLU A 39 14.10 -15.97 31.51
N SER A 40 13.36 -16.27 32.58
CA SER A 40 11.93 -16.60 32.47
C SER A 40 11.04 -15.42 32.07
N ILE A 41 11.39 -14.19 32.48
CA ILE A 41 10.72 -12.97 32.01
C ILE A 41 11.08 -12.72 30.55
N PHE A 42 12.33 -12.97 30.17
CA PHE A 42 12.81 -12.82 28.80
C PHE A 42 12.12 -13.80 27.84
N GLU A 43 12.00 -15.08 28.20
CA GLU A 43 11.30 -16.11 27.40
C GLU A 43 9.82 -15.77 27.20
N ASN A 44 9.14 -15.30 28.26
CA ASN A 44 7.73 -14.87 28.13
C ASN A 44 7.58 -13.66 27.20
N ILE A 45 8.52 -12.71 27.24
CA ILE A 45 8.51 -11.55 26.32
C ILE A 45 8.84 -11.99 24.89
N GLN A 46 9.75 -12.94 24.69
CA GLN A 46 10.06 -13.51 23.36
C GLN A 46 8.82 -14.17 22.75
N LEU A 47 8.15 -15.03 23.51
CA LEU A 47 6.92 -15.71 23.05
C LEU A 47 5.82 -14.71 22.69
N GLN A 48 5.63 -13.67 23.50
CA GLN A 48 4.66 -12.61 23.19
C GLN A 48 5.04 -11.82 21.93
N LEU A 49 6.34 -11.61 21.68
CA LEU A 49 6.81 -10.88 20.48
C LEU A 49 6.63 -11.71 19.21
N GLU A 50 6.91 -13.02 19.27
CA GLU A 50 6.71 -13.93 18.14
C GLU A 50 5.24 -14.03 17.74
N ASP A 51 4.32 -14.09 18.71
CA ASP A 51 2.88 -14.17 18.46
C ASP A 51 2.36 -12.89 17.77
N VAL A 52 2.77 -11.72 18.26
CA VAL A 52 2.41 -10.42 17.66
C VAL A 52 2.97 -10.28 16.24
N CYS A 53 4.20 -10.73 15.99
CA CYS A 53 4.80 -10.66 14.66
C CYS A 53 4.08 -11.58 13.65
N SER A 54 3.68 -12.78 14.10
CA SER A 54 2.91 -13.74 13.31
C SER A 54 1.53 -13.18 12.91
N ASP A 55 0.84 -12.53 13.85
CA ASP A 55 -0.45 -11.88 13.59
C ASP A 55 -0.34 -10.73 12.60
N ILE A 56 0.72 -9.91 12.71
CA ILE A 56 0.99 -8.81 11.76
C ILE A 56 1.26 -9.38 10.36
N TYR A 57 2.08 -10.41 10.25
CA TYR A 57 2.37 -11.05 8.96
C TYR A 57 1.11 -11.64 8.31
N LEU A 58 0.27 -12.31 9.11
CA LEU A 58 -1.00 -12.84 8.65
C LEU A 58 -1.96 -11.73 8.19
N LEU A 59 -1.99 -10.61 8.91
CA LEU A 59 -2.79 -9.44 8.56
C LEU A 59 -2.31 -8.81 7.24
N SER A 60 -1.00 -8.62 7.06
CA SER A 60 -0.40 -8.13 5.82
C SER A 60 -0.80 -8.99 4.62
N LYS A 61 -0.72 -10.33 4.77
CA LYS A 61 -1.14 -11.28 3.73
C LYS A 61 -2.62 -11.14 3.36
N LYS A 62 -3.51 -11.00 4.34
CA LYS A 62 -4.95 -10.81 4.10
C LYS A 62 -5.21 -9.51 3.33
N ILE A 63 -4.64 -8.40 3.78
CA ILE A 63 -4.79 -7.08 3.14
C ILE A 63 -4.26 -7.11 1.70
N ALA A 64 -3.10 -7.74 1.48
CA ALA A 64 -2.53 -7.91 0.16
C ALA A 64 -3.51 -8.63 -0.78
N ILE A 65 -4.00 -9.81 -0.40
CA ILE A 65 -4.92 -10.60 -1.22
C ILE A 65 -6.22 -9.83 -1.53
N THR A 66 -6.82 -9.19 -0.52
CA THR A 66 -8.03 -8.38 -0.73
C THR A 66 -7.79 -7.22 -1.70
N LYS A 67 -6.64 -6.54 -1.57
CA LYS A 67 -6.25 -5.47 -2.50
C LYS A 67 -6.02 -6.01 -3.91
N PHE A 68 -5.42 -7.20 -4.07
CA PHE A 68 -5.24 -7.83 -5.38
C PHE A 68 -6.59 -8.06 -6.08
N ILE A 69 -7.58 -8.59 -5.37
CA ILE A 69 -8.92 -8.83 -5.92
C ILE A 69 -9.58 -7.51 -6.31
N SER A 70 -9.63 -6.54 -5.39
CA SER A 70 -10.25 -5.23 -5.65
C SER A 70 -9.59 -4.48 -6.80
N SER A 71 -8.25 -4.49 -6.87
CA SER A 71 -7.50 -3.81 -7.93
C SER A 71 -7.73 -4.46 -9.29
N SER A 72 -7.88 -5.79 -9.34
CA SER A 72 -8.20 -6.51 -10.57
C SER A 72 -9.57 -6.11 -11.12
N PHE A 73 -10.59 -6.02 -10.25
CA PHE A 73 -11.91 -5.53 -10.65
C PHE A 73 -11.86 -4.09 -11.17
N SER A 74 -11.10 -3.21 -10.53
CA SER A 74 -10.94 -1.82 -10.97
C SER A 74 -10.29 -1.73 -12.34
N ILE A 75 -9.23 -2.52 -12.59
CA ILE A 75 -8.56 -2.57 -13.90
C ILE A 75 -9.53 -3.03 -14.99
N VAL A 76 -10.30 -4.09 -14.73
CA VAL A 76 -11.28 -4.60 -15.71
C VAL A 76 -12.36 -3.55 -15.97
N ALA A 77 -12.89 -2.88 -14.94
CA ALA A 77 -13.89 -1.82 -15.10
C ALA A 77 -13.34 -0.64 -15.91
N SER A 78 -12.14 -0.16 -15.58
CA SER A 78 -11.46 0.94 -16.26
C SER A 78 -11.13 0.61 -17.72
N LEU A 79 -10.67 -0.61 -18.02
CA LEU A 79 -10.48 -1.09 -19.39
C LEU A 79 -11.80 -1.16 -20.16
N THR A 80 -12.86 -1.62 -19.52
CA THR A 80 -14.20 -1.69 -20.13
C THR A 80 -14.71 -0.29 -20.47
N LEU A 81 -14.52 0.70 -19.59
CA LEU A 81 -14.86 2.10 -19.86
C LEU A 81 -14.05 2.67 -21.03
N ILE A 82 -12.74 2.45 -21.05
CA ILE A 82 -11.89 2.86 -22.19
C ILE A 82 -12.38 2.22 -23.49
N TRP A 83 -12.75 0.95 -23.45
CA TRP A 83 -13.26 0.23 -24.63
C TRP A 83 -14.61 0.80 -25.11
N ILE A 84 -15.53 1.10 -24.19
CA ILE A 84 -16.83 1.74 -24.51
C ILE A 84 -16.62 3.12 -25.14
N ILE A 85 -15.72 3.94 -24.56
CA ILE A 85 -15.37 5.28 -25.08
C ILE A 85 -14.82 5.17 -26.51
N LYS A 86 -13.89 4.24 -26.75
CA LYS A 86 -13.29 4.02 -28.08
C LYS A 86 -14.28 3.47 -29.10
N ARG A 87 -15.27 2.68 -28.67
CA ARG A 87 -16.31 2.13 -29.54
C ARG A 87 -17.38 3.15 -29.92
N SER A 88 -17.56 4.21 -29.12
CA SER A 88 -18.55 5.24 -29.38
C SER A 88 -18.14 6.12 -30.57
N PHE A 89 -19.03 6.28 -31.56
CA PHE A 89 -18.74 6.96 -32.84
C PHE A 89 -18.51 8.48 -32.70
N LEU A 90 -18.88 9.07 -31.55
CA LEU A 90 -18.60 10.46 -31.15
C LEU A 90 -17.33 10.60 -30.28
N GLY A 91 -16.72 9.45 -29.92
CA GLY A 91 -15.42 9.21 -29.28
C GLY A 91 -14.81 10.34 -28.44
N PHE A 92 -14.01 11.20 -29.10
CA PHE A 92 -13.18 12.24 -28.45
C PHE A 92 -13.67 13.68 -28.70
N SER A 93 -14.82 13.83 -29.35
CA SER A 93 -15.30 15.15 -29.77
C SER A 93 -15.81 15.97 -28.59
N THR A 94 -16.26 15.31 -27.52
CA THR A 94 -16.80 15.98 -26.34
C THR A 94 -15.75 16.05 -25.21
N THR A 95 -15.70 17.19 -24.52
CA THR A 95 -14.83 17.43 -23.35
C THR A 95 -15.03 16.37 -22.27
N PHE A 96 -16.27 15.88 -22.11
CA PHE A 96 -16.62 14.83 -21.16
C PHE A 96 -15.85 13.52 -21.40
N HIS A 97 -15.74 13.05 -22.65
CA HIS A 97 -15.05 11.79 -22.95
C HIS A 97 -13.54 11.88 -22.70
N ARG A 98 -12.93 13.06 -22.94
CA ARG A 98 -11.50 13.30 -22.66
C ARG A 98 -11.20 13.26 -21.16
N LEU A 99 -12.04 13.89 -20.35
CA LEU A 99 -11.92 13.88 -18.89
C LEU A 99 -12.14 12.47 -18.32
N LEU A 100 -13.15 11.76 -18.83
CA LEU A 100 -13.44 10.38 -18.43
C LEU A 100 -12.28 9.42 -18.78
N PHE A 101 -11.66 9.59 -19.94
CA PHE A 101 -10.47 8.84 -20.34
C PHE A 101 -9.27 9.10 -19.41
N GLY A 102 -9.01 10.37 -19.07
CA GLY A 102 -7.98 10.75 -18.10
C GLY A 102 -8.20 10.16 -16.72
N LEU A 103 -9.46 10.15 -16.25
CA LEU A 103 -9.84 9.52 -14.99
C LEU A 103 -9.59 8.00 -15.00
N CYS A 104 -9.91 7.31 -16.10
CA CYS A 104 -9.62 5.87 -16.24
C CYS A 104 -8.12 5.57 -16.22
N ILE A 105 -7.29 6.43 -16.82
CA ILE A 105 -5.82 6.29 -16.75
C ILE A 105 -5.33 6.46 -15.31
N ALA A 106 -5.83 7.47 -14.60
CA ALA A 106 -5.48 7.68 -13.20
C ALA A 106 -5.85 6.47 -12.32
N ASP A 107 -7.04 5.89 -12.54
CA ASP A 107 -7.50 4.69 -11.84
C ASP A 107 -6.63 3.47 -12.14
N LEU A 108 -6.22 3.28 -13.40
CA LEU A 108 -5.27 2.23 -13.77
C LEU A 108 -3.93 2.41 -13.08
N MET A 109 -3.37 3.63 -13.06
CA MET A 109 -2.10 3.90 -12.37
C MET A 109 -2.19 3.64 -10.86
N LEU A 110 -3.29 4.01 -10.22
CA LEU A 110 -3.52 3.77 -8.80
C LEU A 110 -3.70 2.26 -8.50
N SER A 111 -4.44 1.56 -9.34
CA SER A 111 -4.67 0.11 -9.21
C SER A 111 -3.40 -0.69 -9.47
N SER A 112 -2.62 -0.33 -10.48
CA SER A 112 -1.31 -0.92 -10.75
C SER A 112 -0.33 -0.67 -9.60
N SER A 113 -0.31 0.55 -9.06
CA SER A 113 0.48 0.86 -7.87
C SER A 113 0.05 -0.03 -6.71
N SER A 114 -1.25 -0.20 -6.49
CA SER A 114 -1.77 -1.02 -5.39
C SER A 114 -1.42 -2.51 -5.50
N LEU A 115 -1.36 -3.05 -6.72
CA LEU A 115 -0.89 -4.42 -6.99
C LEU A 115 0.61 -4.58 -6.70
N LEU A 116 1.40 -3.57 -7.03
CA LEU A 116 2.85 -3.60 -6.89
C LEU A 116 3.33 -3.30 -5.47
N LEU A 117 2.48 -2.82 -4.55
CA LEU A 117 2.86 -2.42 -3.18
C LEU A 117 3.62 -3.49 -2.42
N ASN A 118 3.21 -4.75 -2.56
CA ASN A 118 3.87 -5.85 -1.88
C ASN A 118 5.22 -6.19 -2.55
N VAL A 119 5.30 -6.10 -3.88
CA VAL A 119 6.50 -6.46 -4.65
C VAL A 119 7.58 -5.38 -4.59
N MET A 120 7.20 -4.10 -4.56
CA MET A 120 8.13 -2.95 -4.55
C MET A 120 8.62 -2.58 -3.16
N SER A 121 8.09 -3.21 -2.12
CA SER A 121 8.56 -3.06 -0.74
C SER A 121 10.01 -3.58 -0.60
N PRO A 122 10.88 -2.87 0.14
CA PRO A 122 12.29 -3.26 0.28
C PRO A 122 12.42 -4.67 0.88
N SER A 123 13.31 -5.48 0.31
CA SER A 123 13.58 -6.86 0.77
C SER A 123 13.92 -6.96 2.25
N ASP A 124 14.43 -5.87 2.85
CA ASP A 124 14.76 -5.78 4.26
C ASP A 124 13.51 -5.84 5.17
N THR A 125 12.30 -5.79 4.62
CA THR A 125 11.01 -5.84 5.34
C THR A 125 10.20 -7.13 5.10
N ASP A 126 10.80 -8.17 4.54
CA ASP A 126 10.11 -9.44 4.22
C ASP A 126 9.52 -10.16 5.45
N TYR A 127 10.03 -9.87 6.66
CA TYR A 127 9.49 -10.40 7.92
C TYR A 127 8.12 -9.81 8.30
N VAL A 128 7.71 -8.67 7.72
CA VAL A 128 6.42 -8.00 7.99
C VAL A 128 5.54 -7.94 6.75
N VAL A 129 6.16 -7.69 5.59
CA VAL A 129 5.46 -7.50 4.33
C VAL A 129 5.56 -8.78 3.53
N TRP A 130 4.39 -9.36 3.23
CA TRP A 130 4.30 -10.57 2.45
C TRP A 130 4.85 -10.34 1.03
N ASN A 131 5.91 -11.07 0.67
CA ASN A 131 6.55 -11.07 -0.66
C ASN A 131 7.26 -9.75 -1.03
N ALA A 132 8.02 -9.19 -0.09
CA ALA A 132 8.86 -8.01 -0.32
C ALA A 132 10.09 -8.38 -1.16
N ARG A 133 10.13 -7.94 -2.42
CA ARG A 133 11.24 -8.24 -3.37
C ARG A 133 11.86 -6.99 -3.98
N GLY A 134 11.46 -5.82 -3.52
CA GLY A 134 11.80 -4.53 -4.08
C GLY A 134 13.00 -3.89 -3.41
N ASN A 135 13.22 -2.62 -3.75
CA ASN A 135 14.23 -1.76 -3.15
C ASN A 135 13.61 -0.41 -2.74
N GLN A 136 14.34 0.38 -1.97
CA GLN A 136 13.86 1.70 -1.50
C GLN A 136 13.43 2.62 -2.66
N ALA A 137 14.18 2.62 -3.77
CA ALA A 137 13.86 3.44 -4.94
C ALA A 137 12.53 3.05 -5.61
N SER A 138 12.17 1.76 -5.59
CA SER A 138 10.90 1.24 -6.09
C SER A 138 9.73 1.70 -5.23
N CYS A 139 9.92 1.68 -3.91
CA CYS A 139 8.96 2.21 -2.94
C CYS A 139 8.73 3.72 -3.14
N ASP A 140 9.80 4.49 -3.31
CA ASP A 140 9.73 5.94 -3.54
C ASP A 140 9.02 6.27 -4.88
N ALA A 141 9.37 5.56 -5.95
CA ALA A 141 8.73 5.71 -7.26
C ALA A 141 7.23 5.38 -7.21
N GLN A 142 6.86 4.33 -6.47
CA GLN A 142 5.48 3.95 -6.27
C GLN A 142 4.69 4.97 -5.44
N GLY A 143 5.28 5.50 -4.39
CA GLY A 143 4.69 6.58 -3.58
C GLY A 143 4.42 7.81 -4.43
N PHE A 144 5.38 8.20 -5.27
CA PHE A 144 5.22 9.28 -6.23
C PHE A 144 4.08 9.00 -7.23
N LEU A 145 4.07 7.82 -7.86
CA LEU A 145 3.04 7.45 -8.84
C LEU A 145 1.64 7.46 -8.23
N SER A 146 1.51 6.94 -7.00
CA SER A 146 0.25 6.90 -6.26
C SER A 146 -0.25 8.31 -5.93
N ASN A 147 0.65 9.21 -5.51
CA ASN A 147 0.28 10.59 -5.21
C ASN A 147 -0.14 11.36 -6.47
N CYS A 148 0.58 11.17 -7.58
CA CYS A 148 0.19 11.73 -8.88
C CYS A 148 -1.18 11.22 -9.34
N ALA A 149 -1.43 9.91 -9.22
CA ALA A 149 -2.71 9.32 -9.57
C ALA A 149 -3.85 9.91 -8.72
N PHE A 150 -3.64 10.05 -7.40
CA PHE A 150 -4.63 10.63 -6.49
C PHE A 150 -4.94 12.09 -6.83
N ALA A 151 -3.90 12.90 -7.04
CA ALA A 151 -4.05 14.30 -7.42
C ALA A 151 -4.84 14.41 -8.74
N SER A 152 -4.46 13.64 -9.76
CA SER A 152 -5.15 13.63 -11.05
C SER A 152 -6.61 13.20 -10.92
N GLY A 153 -6.92 12.20 -10.08
CA GLY A 153 -8.30 11.76 -9.82
C GLY A 153 -9.17 12.85 -9.22
N VAL A 154 -8.66 13.64 -8.27
CA VAL A 154 -9.39 14.77 -7.69
C VAL A 154 -9.64 15.85 -8.74
N PHE A 155 -8.63 16.22 -9.52
CA PHE A 155 -8.78 17.24 -10.56
C PHE A 155 -9.78 16.84 -11.66
N TYR A 156 -9.76 15.57 -12.10
CA TYR A 156 -10.72 15.07 -13.09
C TYR A 156 -12.15 15.02 -12.52
N ASN A 157 -12.32 14.60 -11.27
CA ASN A 157 -13.64 14.62 -10.62
C ASN A 157 -14.19 16.05 -10.46
N CYS A 158 -13.36 17.02 -10.06
CA CYS A 158 -13.77 18.42 -10.00
C CYS A 158 -14.14 18.96 -11.39
N SER A 159 -13.36 18.63 -12.42
CA SER A 159 -13.64 19.05 -13.80
C SER A 159 -14.95 18.47 -14.32
N LEU A 160 -15.24 17.20 -14.01
CA LEU A 160 -16.50 16.55 -14.35
C LEU A 160 -17.69 17.23 -13.67
N ALA A 161 -17.58 17.57 -12.38
CA ALA A 161 -18.63 18.28 -11.65
C ALA A 161 -18.94 19.66 -12.25
N LEU A 162 -17.92 20.39 -12.69
CA LEU A 162 -18.09 21.67 -13.38
C LEU A 162 -18.79 21.52 -14.73
N VAL A 163 -18.39 20.54 -15.54
CA VAL A 163 -19.02 20.27 -16.84
C VAL A 163 -20.47 19.84 -16.67
N SER A 164 -20.80 19.04 -15.65
CA SER A 164 -22.19 18.66 -15.39
C SER A 164 -23.06 19.83 -14.95
N ALA A 165 -22.54 20.73 -14.11
CA ALA A 165 -23.29 21.88 -13.62
C ALA A 165 -23.68 22.84 -14.77
N HIS A 166 -22.75 23.09 -15.70
CA HIS A 166 -23.03 23.92 -16.87
C HIS A 166 -24.10 23.34 -17.80
N HIS A 167 -24.30 22.02 -17.80
CA HIS A 167 -25.29 21.38 -18.68
C HIS A 167 -26.73 21.46 -18.15
N THR A 168 -26.91 21.77 -16.85
CA THR A 168 -28.23 21.87 -16.20
C THR A 168 -28.90 23.23 -16.33
N ASP A 169 -28.17 24.26 -16.78
CA ASP A 169 -28.67 25.65 -16.87
C ASP A 169 -29.19 26.05 -18.27
N THR A 170 -29.25 25.10 -19.22
CA THR A 170 -29.79 25.28 -20.58
C THR A 170 -30.96 24.35 -20.84
#